data_AF-A0A9P7G2Z8-F1
#
_entry.id   AF-A0A9P7G2Z8-F1
#
_cell.length_a   1.000
_cell.length_b   1.000
_cell.length_c   1.000
_cell.angle_alpha   90.00
_cell.angle_beta   90.00
_cell.angle_gamma   90.00
#
_symmetry.space_group_name_H-M   'P 1'
#
loop_
_entity.id
_entity.type
_entity.pdbx_description
1 polymer ?
#
loop_
_entity_poly.entity_id
_entity_poly.type
_entity_poly.pdbx_seq_one_letter_code
_entity_poly.pdbx_strand_id
1 'polypeptide(L)'
;GYWDLLEDDVDLKELEESEGKAMKKKMAEARVSMILRVEDLQLTHMTSQNPKVVWDTLAKVHHACSFGSCLQLRCKFITAHMSDGQSMEA
;
A
#
# COMPACT_ATOMS: atom_id res chain seq x y z
N GLY A 1 -23.18 1.81 -53.78
CA GLY A 1 -22.44 0.57 -53.49
C GLY A 1 -22.78 0.18 -52.08
N TYR A 2 -23.02 -1.09 -51.82
CA TYR A 2 -23.38 -1.61 -50.49
C TYR A 2 -22.14 -1.73 -49.58
N TRP A 3 -21.40 -0.61 -49.43
CA TRP A 3 -20.20 -0.52 -48.61
C TRP A 3 -20.03 0.85 -47.92
N ASP A 4 -20.91 1.84 -48.14
CA ASP A 4 -20.84 3.18 -47.51
C ASP A 4 -21.45 3.23 -46.08
N LEU A 5 -21.52 2.11 -45.36
CA LEU A 5 -22.15 2.04 -44.02
C LEU A 5 -21.26 1.38 -42.96
N LEU A 6 -19.95 1.27 -43.20
CA LEU A 6 -18.99 0.66 -42.26
C LEU A 6 -17.78 1.55 -41.96
N GLU A 7 -17.99 2.86 -41.92
CA GLU A 7 -17.14 3.73 -41.10
C GLU A 7 -18.00 4.25 -39.96
N ASP A 8 -18.34 3.33 -39.04
CA ASP A 8 -18.47 3.70 -37.64
C ASP A 8 -17.08 4.20 -37.22
N ASP A 9 -16.83 5.50 -37.45
CA ASP A 9 -15.88 6.31 -36.68
C ASP A 9 -16.34 6.22 -35.21
N VAL A 10 -16.07 5.08 -34.57
CA VAL A 10 -16.02 5.00 -33.11
C VAL A 10 -14.89 5.94 -32.74
N ASP A 11 -15.27 7.16 -32.39
CA ASP A 11 -14.39 8.28 -32.11
C ASP A 11 -13.30 7.82 -31.13
N LEU A 12 -12.07 7.68 -31.64
CA LEU A 12 -10.93 7.14 -30.90
C LEU A 12 -10.72 7.89 -29.57
N LYS A 13 -11.13 9.17 -29.51
CA LYS A 13 -11.12 9.99 -28.29
C LYS A 13 -12.16 9.56 -27.27
N GLU A 14 -13.35 9.18 -27.71
CA GLU A 14 -14.41 8.72 -26.81
C GLU A 14 -14.02 7.38 -26.16
N LEU A 15 -13.30 6.54 -26.91
CA LEU A 15 -12.71 5.30 -26.41
C LEU A 15 -11.59 5.58 -25.39
N GLU A 16 -10.66 6.48 -25.68
CA GLU A 16 -9.58 6.90 -24.75
C GLU A 16 -10.12 7.53 -23.46
N GLU A 17 -11.17 8.36 -23.58
CA GLU A 17 -11.85 8.95 -22.43
C GLU A 17 -12.59 7.90 -21.59
N SER A 18 -13.22 6.92 -22.24
CA SER A 18 -13.91 5.81 -21.56
C SER A 18 -12.94 4.94 -20.79
N GLU A 19 -11.75 4.68 -21.36
CA GLU A 19 -10.66 3.96 -20.70
C GLU A 19 -10.10 4.74 -19.52
N GLY A 20 -9.89 6.05 -19.67
CA GLY A 20 -9.47 6.94 -18.59
C GLY A 20 -10.49 6.98 -17.43
N LYS A 21 -11.79 7.02 -17.75
CA LYS A 21 -12.89 6.97 -16.77
C LYS A 21 -12.93 5.61 -16.06
N ALA A 22 -12.77 4.51 -16.80
CA ALA A 22 -12.73 3.16 -16.25
C ALA A 22 -11.50 2.95 -15.34
N MET A 23 -10.34 3.48 -15.71
CA MET A 23 -9.11 3.39 -14.91
C MET A 23 -9.25 4.16 -13.59
N LYS A 24 -9.79 5.38 -13.63
CA LYS A 24 -10.08 6.18 -12.43
C LYS A 24 -11.04 5.47 -11.49
N LYS A 25 -12.09 4.84 -12.04
CA LYS A 25 -13.03 4.02 -11.25
C LYS A 25 -12.33 2.85 -10.57
N LYS A 26 -11.52 2.07 -11.30
CA LYS A 26 -10.73 0.97 -10.75
C LYS A 26 -9.74 1.43 -9.68
N MET A 27 -9.11 2.59 -9.85
CA MET A 27 -8.23 3.18 -8.83
C MET A 27 -9.00 3.57 -7.56
N ALA A 28 -10.19 4.16 -7.70
CA ALA A 28 -11.04 4.49 -6.57
C ALA A 28 -11.52 3.23 -5.82
N GLU A 29 -11.95 2.20 -6.55
CA GLU A 29 -12.33 0.90 -5.98
C GLU A 29 -11.18 0.23 -5.24
N ALA A 30 -9.98 0.21 -5.84
CA ALA A 30 -8.78 -0.31 -5.19
C ALA A 30 -8.46 0.46 -3.90
N ARG A 31 -8.57 1.79 -3.91
CA ARG A 31 -8.36 2.63 -2.73
C ARG A 31 -9.38 2.34 -1.63
N VAL A 32 -10.67 2.20 -1.96
CA VAL A 32 -11.71 1.84 -0.99
C VAL A 32 -11.45 0.46 -0.39
N SER A 33 -11.11 -0.51 -1.23
CA SER A 33 -10.76 -1.87 -0.78
C SER A 33 -9.55 -1.87 0.16
N MET A 34 -8.55 -1.01 -0.10
CA MET A 34 -7.42 -0.82 0.81
C MET A 34 -7.86 -0.20 2.14
N ILE A 35 -8.69 0.85 2.13
CA ILE A 35 -9.20 1.51 3.35
C ILE A 35 -9.93 0.50 4.25
N LEU A 36 -10.72 -0.40 3.67
CA LEU A 36 -11.47 -1.43 4.40
C LEU A 36 -10.57 -2.52 5.02
N ARG A 37 -9.31 -2.64 4.59
CA ARG A 37 -8.39 -3.73 4.98
C ARG A 37 -7.22 -3.27 5.85
N VAL A 38 -7.01 -1.98 6.01
CA VAL A 38 -5.94 -1.44 6.86
C VAL A 38 -6.44 -1.15 8.27
N GLU A 39 -5.52 -1.16 9.23
CA GLU A 39 -5.83 -0.77 10.61
C GLU A 39 -6.05 0.74 10.73
N ASP A 40 -6.85 1.18 11.71
CA ASP A 40 -7.20 2.59 11.90
C ASP A 40 -5.96 3.51 12.04
N LEU A 41 -4.90 3.02 12.68
CA LEU A 41 -3.62 3.71 12.83
C LEU A 41 -2.93 3.98 11.48
N GLN A 42 -3.15 3.10 10.50
CA GLN A 42 -2.54 3.17 9.17
C GLN A 42 -3.30 4.11 8.21
N LEU A 43 -4.54 4.47 8.53
CA LEU A 43 -5.36 5.40 7.73
C LEU A 43 -4.70 6.78 7.59
N THR A 44 -3.94 7.21 8.61
CA THR A 44 -3.17 8.47 8.59
C THR A 44 -2.14 8.52 7.46
N HIS A 45 -1.70 7.36 6.96
CA HIS A 45 -0.74 7.23 5.87
C HIS A 45 -1.41 7.11 4.48
N MET A 46 -2.74 7.10 4.39
CA MET A 46 -3.51 6.97 3.14
C MET A 46 -3.90 8.32 2.50
N THR A 47 -2.96 9.27 2.46
CA THR A 47 -3.21 10.65 1.96
C THR A 47 -3.28 10.75 0.44
N SER A 48 -2.69 9.79 -0.29
CA SER A 48 -2.68 9.79 -1.75
C SER A 48 -3.96 9.18 -2.34
N GLN A 49 -4.38 9.74 -3.49
CA GLN A 49 -5.42 9.14 -4.33
C GLN A 49 -4.91 7.96 -5.16
N ASN A 50 -3.59 7.87 -5.37
CA ASN A 50 -2.97 6.78 -6.12
C ASN A 50 -2.78 5.55 -5.21
N PRO A 51 -3.47 4.42 -5.46
CA PRO A 51 -3.39 3.24 -4.62
C PRO A 51 -1.96 2.67 -4.49
N LYS A 52 -1.15 2.79 -5.54
CA LYS A 52 0.23 2.29 -5.55
C LYS A 52 1.11 3.05 -4.55
N VAL A 53 0.98 4.37 -4.52
CA VAL A 53 1.73 5.22 -3.57
C VAL A 53 1.31 4.91 -2.13
N VAL A 54 0.02 4.68 -1.90
CA VAL A 54 -0.48 4.29 -0.58
C VAL A 54 0.06 2.91 -0.19
N TRP A 55 0.07 1.95 -1.12
CA TRP A 55 0.62 0.61 -0.88
C TRP A 55 2.11 0.65 -0.51
N ASP A 56 2.91 1.39 -1.26
CA ASP A 56 4.35 1.53 -0.98
C ASP A 56 4.61 2.18 0.39
N THR A 57 3.76 3.11 0.80
CA THR A 57 3.85 3.76 2.11
C THR A 57 3.49 2.79 3.23
N LEU A 58 2.40 2.03 3.08
CA LEU A 58 1.98 1.00 4.04
C LEU A 58 3.04 -0.10 4.19
N ALA A 59 3.66 -0.54 3.09
CA ALA A 59 4.72 -1.52 3.11
C ALA A 59 5.93 -1.04 3.94
N LYS A 60 6.30 0.24 3.81
CA LYS A 60 7.40 0.85 4.60
C LYS A 60 7.06 0.92 6.08
N VAL A 61 5.84 1.34 6.43
CA VAL A 61 5.37 1.41 7.82
C VAL A 61 5.38 0.01 8.44
N HIS A 62 4.84 -0.99 7.74
CA HIS A 62 4.84 -2.36 8.24
C HIS A 62 6.25 -2.90 8.44
N HIS A 63 7.17 -2.63 7.50
CA HIS A 63 8.58 -3.02 7.65
C HIS A 63 9.27 -2.32 8.83
N ALA A 64 9.00 -1.03 9.05
CA ALA A 64 9.53 -0.30 10.20
C ALA A 64 8.98 -0.85 11.53
N CYS A 65 7.69 -1.15 11.60
CA CYS A 65 7.05 -1.73 12.78
C CYS A 65 7.55 -3.14 13.09
N SER A 66 7.72 -3.99 12.06
CA SER A 66 8.28 -5.34 12.24
C SER A 66 9.73 -5.27 12.68
N PHE A 67 10.52 -4.36 12.12
CA PHE A 67 11.90 -4.12 12.54
C PHE A 67 11.99 -3.63 13.99
N GLY A 68 11.15 -2.66 14.39
CA GLY A 68 11.08 -2.15 15.75
C GLY A 68 10.69 -3.23 16.76
N SER A 69 9.70 -4.07 16.44
CA SER A 69 9.29 -5.21 17.26
C SER A 69 10.43 -6.23 17.42
N CYS A 70 11.12 -6.56 16.33
CA CYS A 70 12.29 -7.43 16.35
C CYS A 70 13.42 -6.86 17.20
N LEU A 71 13.69 -5.56 17.10
CA LEU A 71 14.71 -4.89 17.91
C LEU A 71 14.33 -4.90 19.39
N GLN A 72 13.07 -4.63 19.73
CA GLN A 72 12.60 -4.67 21.11
C GLN A 72 12.72 -6.08 21.71
N LEU A 73 12.39 -7.12 20.94
CA LEU A 73 12.59 -8.52 21.35
C LEU A 73 14.07 -8.84 21.59
N ARG A 74 14.97 -8.36 20.70
CA ARG A 74 16.43 -8.50 20.91
C ARG A 74 16.91 -7.77 22.15
N CYS A 75 16.47 -6.54 22.38
CA CYS A 75 16.82 -5.79 23.58
C CYS A 75 16.34 -6.49 24.85
N LYS A 76 15.10 -7.02 24.86
CA LYS A 76 14.57 -7.81 25.97
C LYS A 76 15.39 -9.09 26.19
N PHE A 77 15.76 -9.79 25.13
CA PHE A 77 16.59 -10.99 25.21
C PHE A 77 17.98 -10.69 25.80
N ILE A 78 18.66 -9.65 25.30
CA ILE A 78 19.97 -9.22 25.81
C ILE A 78 19.86 -8.80 27.28
N THR A 79 18.86 -7.98 27.62
CA THR A 79 18.66 -7.50 28.99
C THR A 79 18.36 -8.65 29.95
N ALA A 80 17.51 -9.60 29.55
CA ALA A 80 17.21 -10.79 30.36
C ALA A 80 18.45 -11.68 30.57
N HIS A 81 19.32 -11.81 29.56
CA HIS A 81 20.59 -12.54 29.68
C HIS A 81 21.62 -11.82 30.57
N MET A 82 21.51 -10.50 30.74
CA MET A 82 22.43 -9.72 31.58
C MET A 82 22.01 -9.66 33.06
N SER A 83 20.77 -10.02 33.39
CA SER A 83 20.24 -9.96 34.77
C SER A 83 20.59 -11.16 35.66
N ASP A 84 21.18 -12.22 35.12
CA ASP A 84 21.57 -13.41 35.91
C ASP A 84 23.03 -13.30 36.40
N GLY A 85 23.26 -12.39 37.35
CA GLY A 85 24.26 -12.60 38.42
C GLY A 85 25.74 -12.78 38.07
N GLN A 86 26.25 -12.34 36.91
CA GLN A 86 27.69 -12.35 36.66
C GLN A 86 28.35 -11.07 37.17
N SER A 87 28.72 -11.09 38.46
CA SER A 87 29.88 -10.37 38.95
C SER A 87 31.10 -10.77 38.12
N MET A 88 31.62 -9.86 37.29
CA MET A 88 33.02 -9.93 36.86
C MET A 88 33.87 -9.57 38.08
N GLU A 89 34.21 -10.55 38.90
CA GLU A 89 35.34 -10.40 39.80
C GLU A 89 36.61 -10.28 38.94
N ALA A 90 37.37 -9.21 39.21
CA ALA A 90 38.62 -8.86 38.55
C ALA A 90 39.81 -9.61 39.14
#